data_AF-A0A8S2JX03-F1
#
_entry.id   AF-A0A8S2JX03-F1
#
_cell.length_a   1.000
_cell.length_b   1.000
_cell.length_c   1.000
_cell.angle_alpha   90.00
_cell.angle_beta   90.00
_cell.angle_gamma   90.00
#
_symmetry.space_group_name_H-M   'P 1'
#
loop_
_entity.id
_entity.type
_entity.pdbx_description
1 polymer ?
#
loop_
_entity_poly.entity_id
_entity_poly.type
_entity_poly.pdbx_seq_one_letter_code
_entity_poly.pdbx_strand_id
1 'polypeptide(L)'
;MDKICSKYYTNLNYEHLLDKRSSFIFEVLLEFSSEQRDNIIYPIFFSHIDEFYLHPIGNIFFKHLLLTLNNKELVEKIYQSMADEERFDKLILQSHIHLLITFIRICERFHCHYEELLNRINKLINPEKNNVNNFIPCLLKLRAENPDNQLITKEGSLVVQALFRAEKVDSLTQRSFFSLSGEQISCIACHPSGSHLLCQLILKSKLWPILRQKNFYEKLDEFYTKMASDKVGCWFVTQLWKNARTIDQKLQMAKSMSKDFQNLRSQTYARFITYEMNLTAYCSRPDQWKRSVEIVLKKHALLDDLDADDNKQKKKKKT
;
A
#
# COMPACT_ATOMS: atom_id res chain seq x y z
N MET A 1 -29.78 11.83 -24.97
CA MET A 1 -29.34 12.10 -23.59
C MET A 1 -29.31 13.59 -23.29
N ASP A 2 -28.84 14.46 -24.20
CA ASP A 2 -28.67 15.90 -23.91
C ASP A 2 -29.98 16.64 -23.58
N LYS A 3 -31.11 16.30 -24.23
CA LYS A 3 -32.44 16.84 -23.89
C LYS A 3 -32.98 16.38 -22.53
N ILE A 4 -32.52 15.24 -22.02
CA ILE A 4 -32.89 14.74 -20.69
C ILE A 4 -32.02 15.45 -19.66
N CYS A 5 -30.72 15.57 -19.92
CA CYS A 5 -29.82 16.25 -19.01
C CYS A 5 -30.15 17.74 -18.82
N SER A 6 -30.48 18.44 -19.91
CA SER A 6 -30.92 19.85 -19.85
C SER A 6 -32.31 20.05 -19.23
N LYS A 7 -33.11 19.00 -19.08
CA LYS A 7 -34.45 19.10 -18.47
C LYS A 7 -34.45 18.76 -16.97
N TYR A 8 -33.60 17.82 -16.54
CA TYR A 8 -33.62 17.30 -15.17
C TYR A 8 -32.42 17.75 -14.31
N TYR A 9 -31.32 18.20 -14.91
CA TYR A 9 -30.11 18.60 -14.17
C TYR A 9 -29.76 20.09 -14.28
N THR A 10 -30.62 20.92 -14.88
CA THR A 10 -30.45 22.38 -14.89
C THR A 10 -30.51 23.01 -13.51
N ASN A 11 -31.20 22.36 -12.56
CA ASN A 11 -31.29 22.80 -11.17
C ASN A 11 -30.32 22.04 -10.26
N LEU A 12 -29.40 21.25 -10.81
CA LEU A 12 -28.39 20.57 -10.02
C LEU A 12 -27.50 21.62 -9.34
N ASN A 13 -27.34 21.50 -8.03
CA ASN A 13 -26.50 22.36 -7.22
C ASN A 13 -25.61 21.50 -6.31
N TYR A 14 -24.69 22.12 -5.57
CA TYR A 14 -23.77 21.37 -4.71
C TYR A 14 -24.49 20.63 -3.57
N GLU A 15 -25.57 21.18 -2.99
CA GLU A 15 -26.34 20.54 -1.91
C GLU A 15 -26.91 19.18 -2.34
N HIS A 16 -27.40 19.10 -3.58
CA HIS A 16 -27.82 17.82 -4.17
C HIS A 16 -26.67 16.82 -4.23
N LEU A 17 -25.42 17.27 -4.39
CA LEU A 17 -24.23 16.41 -4.41
C LEU A 17 -23.69 16.10 -3.00
N LEU A 18 -24.25 16.70 -1.96
CA LEU A 18 -23.91 16.42 -0.57
C LEU A 18 -24.99 15.58 0.14
N ASP A 19 -26.19 15.48 -0.42
CA ASP A 19 -27.26 14.68 0.18
C ASP A 19 -26.98 13.16 0.17
N LYS A 20 -27.45 12.46 1.20
CA LYS A 20 -27.23 11.02 1.36
C LYS A 20 -28.04 10.21 0.36
N ARG A 21 -29.25 10.68 0.03
CA ARG A 21 -30.19 9.97 -0.85
C ARG A 21 -29.83 10.13 -2.32
N SER A 22 -29.13 11.21 -2.65
CA SER A 22 -28.54 11.45 -3.97
C SER A 22 -27.23 10.71 -4.21
N SER A 23 -26.74 9.88 -3.28
CA SER A 23 -25.53 9.08 -3.52
C SER A 23 -25.65 8.12 -4.71
N PHE A 24 -26.87 7.66 -5.04
CA PHE A 24 -27.17 6.90 -6.27
C PHE A 24 -27.10 7.75 -7.54
N ILE A 25 -27.35 9.06 -7.43
CA ILE A 25 -27.21 10.01 -8.54
C ILE A 25 -25.72 10.11 -8.91
N PHE A 26 -24.77 9.91 -7.99
CA PHE A 26 -23.34 9.94 -8.31
C PHE A 26 -22.93 8.95 -9.38
N GLU A 27 -23.38 7.70 -9.31
CA GLU A 27 -23.00 6.69 -10.30
C GLU A 27 -23.49 7.10 -11.71
N VAL A 28 -24.72 7.62 -11.79
CA VAL A 28 -25.30 8.14 -13.03
C VAL A 28 -24.56 9.39 -13.53
N LEU A 29 -24.20 10.32 -12.65
CA LEU A 29 -23.47 11.54 -13.02
C LEU A 29 -22.05 11.24 -13.49
N LEU A 30 -21.43 10.17 -13.00
CA LEU A 30 -20.08 9.76 -13.42
C LEU A 30 -20.09 9.07 -14.80
N GLU A 31 -21.22 8.51 -15.22
CA GLU A 31 -21.46 8.00 -16.58
C GLU A 31 -21.72 9.11 -17.62
N PHE A 32 -21.79 10.38 -17.21
CA PHE A 32 -21.98 11.49 -18.12
C PHE A 32 -20.90 11.54 -19.22
N SER A 33 -21.27 12.11 -20.37
CA SER A 33 -20.28 12.41 -21.42
C SER A 33 -19.27 13.46 -20.91
N SER A 34 -18.10 13.55 -21.54
CA SER A 34 -17.11 14.57 -21.16
C SER A 34 -17.69 15.99 -21.21
N GLU A 35 -18.46 16.32 -22.26
CA GLU A 35 -19.13 17.60 -22.41
C GLU A 35 -20.10 17.91 -21.25
N GLN A 36 -20.86 16.91 -20.80
CA GLN A 36 -21.79 17.07 -19.68
C GLN A 36 -21.04 17.26 -18.35
N ARG A 37 -19.91 16.58 -18.15
CA ARG A 37 -19.05 16.82 -16.98
C ARG A 37 -18.45 18.22 -16.99
N ASP A 38 -18.00 18.69 -18.15
CA ASP A 38 -17.40 20.01 -18.32
C ASP A 38 -18.39 21.16 -18.08
N ASN A 39 -19.63 21.00 -18.52
CA ASN A 39 -20.64 22.06 -18.44
C ASN A 39 -21.46 22.04 -17.14
N ILE A 40 -21.57 20.89 -16.46
CA ILE A 40 -22.44 20.73 -15.28
C ILE A 40 -21.61 20.43 -14.03
N ILE A 41 -20.84 19.34 -14.05
CA ILE A 41 -20.21 18.79 -12.85
C ILE A 41 -19.03 19.63 -12.38
N TYR A 42 -18.07 19.91 -13.27
CA TYR A 42 -16.87 20.64 -12.91
C TYR A 42 -17.15 22.08 -12.43
N PRO A 43 -18.06 22.87 -13.05
CA PRO A 43 -18.38 24.20 -12.55
C PRO A 43 -18.94 24.19 -11.12
N ILE A 44 -19.86 23.26 -10.81
CA ILE A 44 -20.42 23.10 -9.46
C ILE A 44 -19.32 22.68 -8.47
N PHE A 45 -18.49 21.70 -8.87
CA PHE A 45 -17.42 21.19 -8.04
C PHE A 45 -16.36 22.25 -7.71
N PHE A 46 -15.84 22.95 -8.72
CA PHE A 46 -14.77 23.95 -8.52
C PHE A 46 -15.25 25.18 -7.74
N SER A 47 -16.53 25.54 -7.84
CA SER A 47 -17.11 26.66 -7.08
C SER A 47 -17.35 26.33 -5.60
N HIS A 48 -17.44 25.05 -5.23
CA HIS A 48 -17.78 24.59 -3.89
C HIS A 48 -16.81 23.51 -3.38
N ILE A 49 -15.54 23.60 -3.75
CA ILE A 49 -14.56 22.54 -3.44
C ILE A 49 -14.40 22.33 -1.93
N ASP A 50 -14.52 23.40 -1.14
CA ASP A 50 -14.38 23.40 0.30
C ASP A 50 -15.50 22.60 1.00
N GLU A 51 -16.67 22.62 0.40
CA GLU A 51 -17.86 21.89 0.82
C GLU A 51 -17.77 20.40 0.45
N PHE A 52 -16.90 20.00 -0.48
CA PHE A 52 -16.75 18.59 -0.87
C PHE A 52 -15.76 17.82 0.00
N TYR A 53 -14.50 18.29 0.12
CA TYR A 53 -13.42 17.42 0.59
C TYR A 53 -13.49 17.03 2.07
N LEU A 54 -14.15 17.83 2.91
CA LEU A 54 -14.40 17.52 4.34
C LEU A 54 -15.80 16.96 4.60
N HIS A 55 -16.74 17.12 3.67
CA HIS A 55 -18.11 16.66 3.88
C HIS A 55 -18.19 15.13 3.87
N PRO A 56 -18.93 14.48 4.79
CA PRO A 56 -19.00 13.02 4.90
C PRO A 56 -19.39 12.30 3.60
N ILE A 57 -20.24 12.94 2.79
CA ILE A 57 -20.70 12.42 1.50
C ILE A 57 -19.94 13.06 0.34
N GLY A 58 -19.60 14.35 0.46
CA GLY A 58 -18.93 15.09 -0.60
C GLY A 58 -17.54 14.53 -0.91
N ASN A 59 -16.83 14.04 0.12
CA ASN A 59 -15.51 13.43 -0.06
C ASN A 59 -15.59 12.13 -0.88
N ILE A 60 -16.72 11.42 -0.77
CA ILE A 60 -16.97 10.18 -1.50
C ILE A 60 -17.22 10.53 -2.97
N PHE A 61 -18.06 11.53 -3.22
CA PHE A 61 -18.26 12.06 -4.58
C PHE A 61 -16.94 12.50 -5.19
N PHE A 62 -16.16 13.31 -4.48
CA PHE A 62 -14.87 13.80 -4.97
C PHE A 62 -13.90 12.66 -5.27
N LYS A 63 -13.80 11.66 -4.38
CA LYS A 63 -13.01 10.45 -4.61
C LYS A 63 -13.42 9.75 -5.92
N HIS A 64 -14.71 9.58 -6.18
CA HIS A 64 -15.15 8.92 -7.41
C HIS A 64 -14.93 9.81 -8.65
N LEU A 65 -15.14 11.12 -8.54
CA LEU A 65 -14.84 12.08 -9.60
C LEU A 65 -13.37 11.96 -10.04
N LEU A 66 -12.43 11.94 -9.08
CA LEU A 66 -11.01 11.74 -9.34
C LEU A 66 -10.71 10.43 -10.10
N LEU A 67 -11.39 9.33 -9.76
CA LEU A 67 -11.19 8.04 -10.42
C LEU A 67 -11.66 8.02 -11.88
N THR A 68 -12.62 8.87 -12.23
CA THR A 68 -13.11 9.00 -13.62
C THR A 68 -12.26 9.90 -14.51
N LEU A 69 -11.29 10.62 -13.95
CA LEU A 69 -10.44 11.52 -14.73
C LEU A 69 -9.63 10.75 -15.77
N ASN A 70 -9.60 11.31 -16.97
CA ASN A 70 -8.89 10.78 -18.14
C ASN A 70 -7.91 11.79 -18.77
N ASN A 71 -7.90 13.04 -18.29
CA ASN A 71 -7.02 14.11 -18.76
C ASN A 71 -6.13 14.62 -17.61
N LYS A 72 -4.83 14.75 -17.88
CA LYS A 72 -3.82 15.30 -16.97
C LYS A 72 -4.12 16.76 -16.59
N GLU A 73 -4.57 17.59 -17.53
CA GLU A 73 -4.85 19.01 -17.29
C GLU A 73 -5.94 19.21 -16.22
N LEU A 74 -6.96 18.35 -16.22
CA LEU A 74 -8.01 18.37 -15.19
C LEU A 74 -7.46 17.97 -13.83
N VAL A 75 -6.56 16.99 -13.78
CA VAL A 75 -5.89 16.61 -12.52
C VAL A 75 -5.06 17.78 -11.99
N GLU A 76 -4.28 18.45 -12.85
CA GLU A 76 -3.48 19.62 -12.46
C GLU A 76 -4.37 20.76 -11.96
N LYS A 77 -5.49 21.04 -12.64
CA LYS A 77 -6.46 22.06 -12.21
C LYS A 77 -7.09 21.75 -10.86
N ILE A 78 -7.49 20.49 -10.63
CA ILE A 78 -8.03 20.05 -9.33
C ILE A 78 -6.96 20.13 -8.25
N TYR A 79 -5.73 19.68 -8.54
CA TYR A 79 -4.63 19.74 -7.60
C TYR A 79 -4.33 21.19 -7.21
N GLN A 80 -4.23 22.12 -8.16
CA GLN A 80 -4.02 23.55 -7.91
C GLN A 80 -5.14 24.17 -7.07
N SER A 81 -6.40 23.78 -7.32
CA SER A 81 -7.54 24.24 -6.52
C SER A 81 -7.45 23.77 -5.05
N MET A 82 -6.86 22.59 -4.84
CA MET A 82 -6.57 22.03 -3.51
C MET A 82 -5.23 22.48 -2.93
N ALA A 83 -4.29 23.02 -3.72
CA ALA A 83 -2.88 23.24 -3.38
C ALA A 83 -2.63 24.32 -2.31
N ASP A 84 -3.69 25.03 -1.90
CA ASP A 84 -3.71 25.84 -0.70
C ASP A 84 -3.21 25.02 0.52
N GLU A 85 -2.28 25.60 1.29
CA GLU A 85 -1.65 24.87 2.41
C GLU A 85 -2.68 24.40 3.43
N GLU A 86 -3.67 25.24 3.76
CA GLU A 86 -4.70 24.91 4.75
C GLU A 86 -5.60 23.77 4.26
N ARG A 87 -6.04 23.82 3.00
CA ARG A 87 -6.86 22.74 2.39
C ARG A 87 -6.11 21.42 2.36
N PHE A 88 -4.84 21.42 1.98
CA PHE A 88 -4.06 20.19 1.88
C PHE A 88 -3.75 19.59 3.26
N ASP A 89 -3.46 20.42 4.25
CA ASP A 89 -3.25 19.97 5.62
C ASP A 89 -4.54 19.35 6.19
N LYS A 90 -5.69 20.00 5.95
CA LYS A 90 -7.01 19.44 6.28
C LYS A 90 -7.31 18.16 5.50
N LEU A 91 -6.91 18.06 4.23
CA LEU A 91 -7.03 16.82 3.46
C LEU A 91 -6.22 15.69 4.13
N ILE A 92 -4.97 15.95 4.52
CA ILE A 92 -4.09 14.94 5.09
C ILE A 92 -4.53 14.56 6.52
N LEU A 93 -4.97 15.51 7.34
CA LEU A 93 -5.25 15.28 8.76
C LEU A 93 -6.72 14.99 9.08
N GLN A 94 -7.66 15.53 8.31
CA GLN A 94 -9.09 15.55 8.69
C GLN A 94 -10.01 14.88 7.67
N SER A 95 -9.69 14.94 6.38
CA SER A 95 -10.57 14.36 5.34
C SER A 95 -10.66 12.84 5.43
N HIS A 96 -11.60 12.23 4.73
CA HIS A 96 -11.65 10.77 4.66
C HIS A 96 -10.39 10.21 3.96
N ILE A 97 -9.70 9.26 4.60
CA ILE A 97 -8.38 8.76 4.16
C ILE A 97 -8.35 8.24 2.71
N HIS A 98 -9.47 7.72 2.23
CA HIS A 98 -9.58 7.19 0.87
C HIS A 98 -9.50 8.29 -0.20
N LEU A 99 -9.83 9.54 0.14
CA LEU A 99 -9.64 10.67 -0.76
C LEU A 99 -8.14 10.96 -0.94
N LEU A 100 -7.37 11.03 0.16
CA LEU A 100 -5.90 11.17 0.11
C LEU A 100 -5.25 10.03 -0.69
N ILE A 101 -5.64 8.78 -0.45
CA ILE A 101 -5.16 7.61 -1.21
C ILE A 101 -5.47 7.77 -2.70
N THR A 102 -6.63 8.33 -3.04
CA THR A 102 -7.02 8.55 -4.44
C THR A 102 -6.19 9.65 -5.08
N PHE A 103 -5.89 10.74 -4.37
CA PHE A 103 -4.94 11.76 -4.82
C PHE A 103 -3.56 11.15 -5.12
N ILE A 104 -3.01 10.37 -4.20
CA ILE A 104 -1.73 9.69 -4.40
C ILE A 104 -1.74 8.85 -5.69
N ARG A 105 -2.79 8.04 -5.88
CA ARG A 105 -2.94 7.18 -7.07
C ARG A 105 -3.11 7.96 -8.37
N ILE A 106 -3.87 9.05 -8.36
CA ILE A 106 -4.11 9.85 -9.57
C ILE A 106 -2.85 10.65 -9.94
N CYS A 107 -2.18 11.27 -8.97
CA CYS A 107 -0.90 11.94 -9.17
C CYS A 107 0.17 10.97 -9.70
N GLU A 108 0.18 9.73 -9.21
CA GLU A 108 1.07 8.67 -9.70
C GLU A 108 0.71 8.23 -11.12
N ARG A 109 -0.57 7.91 -11.38
CA ARG A 109 -1.09 7.48 -12.69
C ARG A 109 -0.85 8.50 -13.81
N PHE A 110 -1.01 9.78 -13.51
CA PHE A 110 -0.84 10.87 -14.49
C PHE A 110 0.56 11.51 -14.45
N HIS A 111 1.44 11.02 -13.57
CA HIS A 111 2.80 11.54 -13.37
C HIS A 111 2.84 13.06 -13.16
N CYS A 112 1.93 13.58 -12.33
CA CYS A 112 1.81 15.01 -12.02
C CYS A 112 1.71 15.23 -10.51
N HIS A 113 2.42 16.22 -9.98
CA HIS A 113 2.42 16.62 -8.56
C HIS A 113 2.72 15.50 -7.55
N TYR A 114 3.16 14.31 -7.97
CA TYR A 114 3.38 13.18 -7.07
C TYR A 114 4.46 13.47 -6.02
N GLU A 115 5.63 13.96 -6.44
CA GLU A 115 6.71 14.32 -5.51
C GLU A 115 6.33 15.49 -4.60
N GLU A 116 5.61 16.49 -5.14
CA GLU A 116 5.13 17.63 -4.37
C GLU A 116 4.16 17.18 -3.26
N LEU A 117 3.21 16.30 -3.60
CA LEU A 117 2.27 15.71 -2.67
C LEU A 117 2.98 14.95 -1.55
N LEU A 118 3.96 14.10 -1.89
CA LEU A 118 4.72 13.34 -0.89
C LEU A 118 5.55 14.24 0.02
N ASN A 119 6.14 15.31 -0.53
CA ASN A 119 6.88 16.30 0.25
C ASN A 119 5.95 17.05 1.21
N ARG A 120 4.72 17.40 0.79
CA ARG A 120 3.71 18.01 1.66
C ARG A 120 3.30 17.06 2.78
N ILE A 121 3.01 15.79 2.45
CA ILE A 121 2.72 14.77 3.47
C ILE A 121 3.88 14.67 4.46
N ASN A 122 5.12 14.53 3.98
CA ASN A 122 6.31 14.43 4.83
C ASN A 122 6.48 15.67 5.73
N LYS A 123 6.33 16.88 5.19
CA LYS A 123 6.41 18.15 5.95
C LYS A 123 5.42 18.18 7.12
N LEU A 124 4.24 17.61 6.93
CA LEU A 124 3.16 17.65 7.92
C LEU A 124 3.29 16.56 9.00
N ILE A 125 3.69 15.35 8.63
CA ILE A 125 3.76 14.20 9.55
C ILE A 125 5.11 14.05 10.24
N ASN A 126 6.16 14.66 9.70
CA ASN A 126 7.53 14.54 10.19
C ASN A 126 7.98 15.85 10.86
N PRO A 127 7.79 16.00 12.18
CA PRO A 127 8.12 17.22 12.90
C PRO A 127 9.64 17.49 12.89
N GLU A 128 10.46 16.43 12.87
CA GLU A 128 11.91 16.49 12.74
C GLU A 128 12.31 16.53 11.26
N LYS A 129 11.91 17.62 10.56
CA LYS A 129 12.01 17.88 9.11
C LYS A 129 13.31 17.47 8.39
N ASN A 130 14.36 17.16 9.12
CA ASN A 130 15.68 16.73 8.63
C ASN A 130 15.83 15.21 8.46
N ASN A 131 14.98 14.38 9.07
CA ASN A 131 15.13 12.93 8.99
C ASN A 131 14.16 12.27 8.00
N VAL A 132 14.54 12.30 6.73
CA VAL A 132 13.86 11.62 5.60
C VAL A 132 13.62 10.13 5.88
N ASN A 133 14.45 9.51 6.72
CA ASN A 133 14.34 8.09 7.07
C ASN A 133 13.09 7.79 7.92
N ASN A 134 12.51 8.80 8.59
CA ASN A 134 11.34 8.65 9.46
C ASN A 134 9.99 8.76 8.72
N PHE A 135 9.99 8.96 7.40
CA PHE A 135 8.75 9.14 6.63
C PHE A 135 7.73 8.00 6.82
N ILE A 136 8.11 6.74 6.61
CA ILE A 136 7.24 5.56 6.80
C ILE A 136 6.83 5.41 8.28
N PRO A 137 7.73 5.44 9.28
CA PRO A 137 7.34 5.42 10.70
C PRO A 137 6.31 6.50 11.07
N CYS A 138 6.53 7.75 10.66
CA CYS A 138 5.60 8.84 10.90
C CYS A 138 4.27 8.62 10.18
N LEU A 139 4.30 8.13 8.94
CA LEU A 139 3.10 7.88 8.15
C LEU A 139 2.26 6.74 8.71
N LEU A 140 2.88 5.73 9.30
CA LEU A 140 2.18 4.67 10.03
C LEU A 140 1.43 5.19 11.26
N LYS A 141 1.86 6.31 11.83
CA LYS A 141 1.19 6.99 12.95
C LYS A 141 0.23 8.10 12.50
N LEU A 142 -0.06 8.21 11.20
CA LEU A 142 -0.96 9.22 10.67
C LEU A 142 -2.31 9.18 11.41
N ARG A 143 -2.71 10.34 11.95
CA ARG A 143 -3.95 10.56 12.71
C ARG A 143 -4.09 9.68 13.96
N ALA A 144 -2.97 9.30 14.58
CA ALA A 144 -3.01 8.64 15.87
C ALA A 144 -3.64 9.56 16.93
N GLU A 145 -4.66 9.07 17.64
CA GLU A 145 -5.31 9.81 18.73
C GLU A 145 -4.36 10.06 19.90
N ASN A 146 -3.46 9.09 20.15
CA ASN A 146 -2.40 9.16 21.15
C ASN A 146 -1.05 8.81 20.49
N PRO A 147 -0.21 9.80 20.13
CA PRO A 147 1.04 9.59 19.40
C PRO A 147 2.06 8.71 20.13
N ASP A 148 1.94 8.62 21.47
CA ASP A 148 2.80 7.80 22.32
C ASP A 148 2.34 6.34 22.45
N ASN A 149 1.04 6.06 22.30
CA ASN A 149 0.47 4.72 22.55
C ASN A 149 0.15 3.93 21.27
N GLN A 150 -0.16 4.59 20.15
CA GLN A 150 -0.44 3.89 18.90
C GLN A 150 0.80 3.85 18.01
N LEU A 151 1.40 2.67 17.93
CA LEU A 151 2.55 2.44 17.04
C LEU A 151 2.15 2.50 15.55
N ILE A 152 0.93 2.05 15.20
CA ILE A 152 0.45 1.95 13.81
C ILE A 152 -1.07 2.15 13.72
N THR A 153 -1.52 3.12 12.93
CA THR A 153 -2.94 3.37 12.63
C THR A 153 -3.39 2.61 11.38
N LYS A 154 -4.69 2.29 11.30
CA LYS A 154 -5.28 1.69 10.10
C LYS A 154 -5.14 2.62 8.89
N GLU A 155 -5.40 3.91 9.09
CA GLU A 155 -5.33 4.93 8.04
C GLU A 155 -3.92 5.07 7.48
N GLY A 156 -2.92 5.20 8.35
CA GLY A 156 -1.51 5.24 7.95
C GLY A 156 -1.10 4.00 7.16
N SER A 157 -1.49 2.81 7.63
CA SER A 157 -1.22 1.56 6.91
C SER A 157 -1.82 1.52 5.50
N LEU A 158 -3.01 2.10 5.29
CA LEU A 158 -3.66 2.14 3.98
C LEU A 158 -2.95 3.10 3.02
N VAL A 159 -2.45 4.23 3.52
CA VAL A 159 -1.64 5.16 2.72
C VAL A 159 -0.32 4.52 2.30
N VAL A 160 0.41 3.90 3.23
CA VAL A 160 1.67 3.20 2.88
C VAL A 160 1.41 2.07 1.89
N GLN A 161 0.31 1.32 2.03
CA GLN A 161 -0.08 0.33 1.03
C GLN A 161 -0.33 0.94 -0.36
N ALA A 162 -0.87 2.17 -0.44
CA ALA A 162 -1.05 2.85 -1.72
C ALA A 162 0.31 3.20 -2.35
N LEU A 163 1.25 3.70 -1.54
CA LEU A 163 2.63 4.01 -2.00
C LEU A 163 3.36 2.76 -2.50
N PHE A 164 3.22 1.62 -1.81
CA PHE A 164 3.85 0.37 -2.26
C PHE A 164 3.21 -0.25 -3.50
N ARG A 165 1.96 0.11 -3.82
CA ARG A 165 1.26 -0.35 -5.04
C ARG A 165 1.53 0.52 -6.25
N ALA A 166 2.22 1.65 -6.10
CA ALA A 166 2.67 2.46 -7.22
C ALA A 166 3.51 1.62 -8.19
N GLU A 167 3.38 1.90 -9.50
CA GLU A 167 4.21 1.33 -10.54
C GLU A 167 5.68 1.66 -10.32
N LYS A 168 5.97 2.87 -9.82
CA LYS A 168 7.30 3.26 -9.39
C LYS A 168 7.22 3.83 -7.99
N VAL A 169 7.68 3.06 -7.00
CA VAL A 169 7.81 3.55 -5.63
C VAL A 169 8.82 4.69 -5.61
N ASP A 170 8.50 5.81 -4.97
CA ASP A 170 9.36 6.99 -4.91
C ASP A 170 10.58 6.79 -4.02
N SER A 171 11.58 7.67 -4.19
CA SER A 171 12.86 7.61 -3.47
C SER A 171 12.70 7.82 -1.95
N LEU A 172 11.75 8.66 -1.52
CA LEU A 172 11.48 8.97 -0.12
C LEU A 172 10.94 7.73 0.61
N THR A 173 9.89 7.12 0.07
CA THR A 173 9.28 5.87 0.55
C THR A 173 10.30 4.74 0.58
N GLN A 174 11.07 4.57 -0.51
CA GLN A 174 12.11 3.56 -0.58
C GLN A 174 13.15 3.75 0.53
N ARG A 175 13.75 4.94 0.61
CA ARG A 175 14.82 5.25 1.57
C ARG A 175 14.35 5.04 3.00
N SER A 176 13.17 5.54 3.33
CA SER A 176 12.61 5.40 4.68
C SER A 176 12.33 3.93 5.04
N PHE A 177 11.82 3.13 4.10
CA PHE A 177 11.63 1.70 4.36
C PHE A 177 12.97 0.96 4.53
N PHE A 178 13.98 1.25 3.70
CA PHE A 178 15.31 0.63 3.82
C PHE A 178 15.98 0.94 5.17
N SER A 179 15.74 2.12 5.74
CA SER A 179 16.30 2.50 7.04
C SER A 179 15.65 1.80 8.25
N LEU A 180 14.45 1.21 8.12
CA LEU A 180 13.75 0.59 9.24
C LEU A 180 14.55 -0.53 9.90
N SER A 181 14.85 -0.45 11.19
CA SER A 181 15.58 -1.51 11.91
C SER A 181 14.83 -2.84 11.91
N GLY A 182 15.54 -3.94 12.17
CA GLY A 182 14.91 -5.27 12.30
C GLY A 182 13.84 -5.30 13.39
N GLU A 183 14.08 -4.60 14.49
CA GLU A 183 13.13 -4.43 15.59
C GLU A 183 11.87 -3.66 15.15
N GLN A 184 12.04 -2.55 14.42
CA GLN A 184 10.90 -1.79 13.87
C GLN A 184 10.07 -2.65 12.91
N ILE A 185 10.71 -3.42 12.03
CA ILE A 185 10.01 -4.34 11.12
C ILE A 185 9.28 -5.43 11.92
N SER A 186 9.90 -5.97 12.97
CA SER A 186 9.28 -6.95 13.87
C SER A 186 8.02 -6.38 14.55
N CYS A 187 8.09 -5.15 15.05
CA CYS A 187 6.94 -4.45 15.63
C CYS A 187 5.83 -4.23 14.60
N ILE A 188 6.16 -3.86 13.36
CA ILE A 188 5.17 -3.72 12.29
C ILE A 188 4.54 -5.08 11.95
N ALA A 189 5.35 -6.14 11.86
CA ALA A 189 4.88 -7.48 11.53
C ALA A 189 3.96 -8.07 12.60
N CYS A 190 4.15 -7.74 13.88
CA CYS A 190 3.30 -8.22 14.98
C CYS A 190 2.05 -7.34 15.20
N HIS A 191 1.84 -6.30 14.38
CA HIS A 191 0.64 -5.47 14.44
C HIS A 191 -0.38 -5.90 13.37
N PRO A 192 -1.70 -5.99 13.65
CA PRO A 192 -2.69 -6.46 12.67
C PRO A 192 -2.66 -5.71 11.33
N SER A 193 -2.65 -4.37 11.36
CA SER A 193 -2.57 -3.55 10.15
C SER A 193 -1.18 -3.57 9.50
N GLY A 194 -0.13 -3.73 10.32
CA GLY A 194 1.26 -3.71 9.86
C GLY A 194 1.68 -5.02 9.18
N SER A 195 1.28 -6.17 9.74
CA SER A 195 1.45 -7.49 9.14
C SER A 195 0.83 -7.54 7.75
N HIS A 196 -0.41 -7.04 7.63
CA HIS A 196 -1.09 -6.97 6.34
C HIS A 196 -0.34 -6.08 5.35
N LEU A 197 0.12 -4.90 5.79
CA LEU A 197 0.94 -4.01 4.96
C LEU A 197 2.22 -4.71 4.46
N LEU A 198 2.96 -5.38 5.32
CA LEU A 198 4.20 -6.08 4.94
C LEU A 198 3.92 -7.29 4.03
N CYS A 199 2.83 -8.01 4.25
CA CYS A 199 2.40 -9.05 3.32
C CYS A 199 2.05 -8.47 1.93
N GLN A 200 1.36 -7.33 1.88
CA GLN A 200 1.06 -6.64 0.62
C GLN A 200 2.33 -6.14 -0.08
N LEU A 201 3.33 -5.66 0.68
CA LEU A 201 4.64 -5.32 0.15
C LEU A 201 5.26 -6.51 -0.58
N ILE A 202 5.31 -7.69 0.06
CA ILE A 202 5.85 -8.92 -0.55
C ILE A 202 5.07 -9.34 -1.79
N LEU A 203 3.73 -9.33 -1.70
CA LEU A 203 2.86 -9.96 -2.71
C LEU A 203 2.53 -9.06 -3.90
N LYS A 204 2.53 -7.74 -3.72
CA LYS A 204 1.98 -6.79 -4.71
C LYS A 204 2.95 -5.69 -5.11
N SER A 205 3.98 -5.40 -4.31
CA SER A 205 4.87 -4.27 -4.60
C SER A 205 5.99 -4.64 -5.56
N LYS A 206 6.26 -3.76 -6.53
CA LYS A 206 7.47 -3.83 -7.37
C LYS A 206 8.76 -3.50 -6.60
N LEU A 207 8.66 -3.02 -5.36
CA LEU A 207 9.81 -2.79 -4.48
C LEU A 207 10.37 -4.07 -3.88
N TRP A 208 9.55 -5.12 -3.70
CA TRP A 208 9.96 -6.34 -3.03
C TRP A 208 11.16 -7.05 -3.68
N PRO A 209 11.24 -7.24 -5.01
CA PRO A 209 12.42 -7.83 -5.65
C PRO A 209 13.73 -7.11 -5.33
N ILE A 210 13.69 -5.77 -5.23
CA ILE A 210 14.83 -4.92 -4.89
C ILE A 210 15.19 -5.08 -3.41
N LEU A 211 14.19 -5.06 -2.52
CA LEU A 211 14.38 -5.24 -1.08
C LEU A 211 15.00 -6.58 -0.74
N ARG A 212 14.49 -7.66 -1.34
CA ARG A 212 14.95 -9.03 -1.07
C ARG A 212 16.45 -9.20 -1.36
N GLN A 213 17.00 -8.43 -2.30
CA GLN A 213 18.42 -8.48 -2.67
C GLN A 213 19.33 -7.70 -1.71
N LYS A 214 18.77 -6.82 -0.86
CA LYS A 214 19.52 -5.93 0.03
C LYS A 214 19.49 -6.40 1.49
N ASN A 215 20.00 -7.61 1.75
CA ASN A 215 20.20 -8.17 3.09
C ASN A 215 18.96 -8.12 4.01
N PHE A 216 17.76 -8.08 3.42
CA PHE A 216 16.51 -7.93 4.19
C PHE A 216 16.28 -9.13 5.13
N TYR A 217 16.68 -10.33 4.71
CA TYR A 217 16.59 -11.53 5.54
C TYR A 217 17.60 -11.51 6.70
N GLU A 218 18.79 -10.96 6.47
CA GLU A 218 19.81 -10.81 7.51
C GLU A 218 19.40 -9.84 8.60
N LYS A 219 18.74 -8.75 8.21
CA LYS A 219 18.22 -7.75 9.14
C LYS A 219 17.19 -8.32 10.13
N LEU A 220 16.59 -9.47 9.82
CA LEU A 220 15.54 -10.10 10.61
C LEU A 220 16.00 -11.35 11.37
N ASP A 221 17.30 -11.69 11.35
CA ASP A 221 17.83 -12.94 11.91
C ASP A 221 17.45 -13.15 13.38
N GLU A 222 17.38 -12.10 14.19
CA GLU A 222 17.04 -12.22 15.62
C GLU A 222 15.54 -12.16 15.91
N PHE A 223 14.72 -11.82 14.92
CA PHE A 223 13.30 -11.50 15.12
C PHE A 223 12.34 -12.56 14.59
N TYR A 224 12.82 -13.55 13.82
CA TYR A 224 11.97 -14.59 13.23
C TYR A 224 11.20 -15.39 14.27
N THR A 225 11.84 -15.82 15.37
CA THR A 225 11.18 -16.57 16.44
C THR A 225 10.03 -15.77 17.04
N LYS A 226 10.26 -14.50 17.40
CA LYS A 226 9.24 -13.59 17.95
C LYS A 226 8.06 -13.43 17.00
N MET A 227 8.33 -13.15 15.72
CA MET A 227 7.27 -12.94 14.72
C MET A 227 6.49 -14.23 14.43
N ALA A 228 7.17 -15.39 14.34
CA ALA A 228 6.53 -16.68 14.10
C ALA A 228 5.61 -17.12 15.26
N SER A 229 5.97 -16.69 16.48
CA SER A 229 5.22 -16.94 17.71
C SER A 229 3.93 -16.12 17.81
N ASP A 230 3.89 -14.97 17.14
CA ASP A 230 2.79 -14.03 17.19
C ASP A 230 1.58 -14.43 16.32
N LYS A 231 0.37 -14.10 16.78
CA LYS A 231 -0.89 -14.42 16.11
C LYS A 231 -0.97 -13.87 14.68
N VAL A 232 -0.44 -12.66 14.44
CA VAL A 232 -0.47 -12.00 13.13
C VAL A 232 0.89 -11.99 12.44
N GLY A 233 1.98 -11.97 13.21
CA GLY A 233 3.35 -12.01 12.70
C GLY A 233 3.68 -13.30 11.96
N CYS A 234 3.08 -14.43 12.34
CA CYS A 234 3.33 -15.72 11.70
C CYS A 234 2.98 -15.71 10.20
N TRP A 235 1.99 -14.91 9.79
CA TRP A 235 1.63 -14.74 8.38
C TRP A 235 2.72 -14.04 7.59
N PHE A 236 3.33 -13.00 8.15
CA PHE A 236 4.45 -12.31 7.50
C PHE A 236 5.66 -13.23 7.33
N VAL A 237 6.03 -13.99 8.37
CA VAL A 237 7.12 -14.98 8.28
C VAL A 237 6.81 -16.06 7.24
N THR A 238 5.55 -16.51 7.17
CA THR A 238 5.10 -17.45 6.13
C THR A 238 5.26 -16.87 4.73
N GLN A 239 4.87 -15.60 4.52
CA GLN A 239 5.04 -14.96 3.21
C GLN A 239 6.51 -14.77 2.84
N LEU A 240 7.38 -14.45 3.81
CA LEU A 240 8.82 -14.39 3.59
C LEU A 240 9.38 -15.75 3.17
N TRP A 241 9.00 -16.83 3.87
CA TRP A 241 9.43 -18.18 3.52
C TRP A 241 8.99 -18.58 2.11
N LYS A 242 7.74 -18.32 1.75
CA LYS A 242 7.18 -18.68 0.43
C LYS A 242 7.80 -17.89 -0.71
N ASN A 243 8.18 -16.64 -0.48
CA ASN A 243 8.75 -15.76 -1.51
C ASN A 243 10.29 -15.69 -1.49
N ALA A 244 10.95 -16.45 -0.60
CA ALA A 244 12.40 -16.64 -0.63
C ALA A 244 12.79 -17.46 -1.86
N ARG A 245 13.64 -16.88 -2.73
CA ARG A 245 14.04 -17.51 -4.00
C ARG A 245 15.42 -18.13 -3.98
N THR A 246 16.26 -17.79 -2.99
CA THR A 246 17.59 -18.40 -2.86
C THR A 246 17.63 -19.36 -1.68
N ILE A 247 18.50 -20.36 -1.78
CA ILE A 247 18.72 -21.29 -0.68
C ILE A 247 19.28 -20.58 0.55
N ASP A 248 20.13 -19.58 0.37
CA ASP A 248 20.74 -18.81 1.46
C ASP A 248 19.69 -18.08 2.30
N GLN A 249 18.68 -17.48 1.65
CA GLN A 249 17.55 -16.83 2.33
C GLN A 249 16.76 -17.84 3.19
N LYS A 250 16.49 -19.02 2.65
CA LYS A 250 15.78 -20.09 3.36
C LYS A 250 16.63 -20.67 4.51
N LEU A 251 17.93 -20.87 4.28
CA LEU A 251 18.87 -21.36 5.29
C LEU A 251 18.99 -20.39 6.45
N GLN A 252 19.04 -19.09 6.17
CA GLN A 252 19.09 -18.06 7.19
C GLN A 252 17.87 -18.10 8.11
N MET A 253 16.67 -18.11 7.53
CA MET A 253 15.43 -18.22 8.30
C MET A 253 15.41 -19.51 9.14
N ALA A 254 15.80 -20.65 8.54
CA ALA A 254 15.82 -21.92 9.23
C ALA A 254 16.85 -21.95 10.37
N LYS A 255 18.05 -21.40 10.15
CA LYS A 255 19.12 -21.31 11.15
C LYS A 255 18.67 -20.48 12.35
N SER A 256 18.11 -19.30 12.12
CA SER A 256 17.57 -18.44 13.17
C SER A 256 16.52 -19.17 14.02
N MET A 257 15.48 -19.70 13.37
CA MET A 257 14.36 -20.35 14.05
C MET A 257 14.74 -21.68 14.71
N SER A 258 15.82 -22.34 14.25
CA SER A 258 16.27 -23.60 14.85
C SER A 258 16.82 -23.44 16.27
N LYS A 259 17.34 -22.25 16.63
CA LYS A 259 17.87 -21.94 17.97
C LYS A 259 16.82 -22.18 19.06
N ASP A 260 15.58 -21.81 18.79
CA ASP A 260 14.44 -21.92 19.73
C ASP A 260 13.39 -22.94 19.30
N PHE A 261 13.80 -23.97 18.54
CA PHE A 261 12.87 -24.91 17.90
C PHE A 261 11.89 -25.58 18.89
N GLN A 262 12.36 -25.94 20.09
CA GLN A 262 11.51 -26.57 21.11
C GLN A 262 10.37 -25.64 21.55
N ASN A 263 10.66 -24.34 21.72
CA ASN A 263 9.65 -23.34 22.06
C ASN A 263 8.67 -23.14 20.90
N LEU A 264 9.17 -22.96 19.67
CA LEU A 264 8.33 -22.76 18.49
C LEU A 264 7.36 -23.94 18.22
N ARG A 265 7.80 -25.17 18.48
CA ARG A 265 6.94 -26.36 18.33
C ARG A 265 5.80 -26.39 19.36
N SER A 266 6.01 -25.83 20.54
CA SER A 266 5.00 -25.79 21.59
C SER A 266 3.87 -24.82 21.28
N GLN A 267 4.18 -23.71 20.59
CA GLN A 267 3.25 -22.61 20.34
C GLN A 267 2.31 -22.85 19.16
N THR A 268 1.06 -22.41 19.29
CA THR A 268 -0.01 -22.67 18.32
C THR A 268 0.29 -22.13 16.92
N TYR A 269 0.73 -20.87 16.80
CA TYR A 269 0.94 -20.21 15.51
C TYR A 269 2.25 -20.64 14.84
N ALA A 270 3.31 -20.79 15.62
CA ALA A 270 4.62 -21.20 15.13
C ALA A 270 4.63 -22.65 14.60
N ARG A 271 3.75 -23.54 15.08
CA ARG A 271 3.61 -24.92 14.57
C ARG A 271 3.40 -24.97 13.05
N PHE A 272 2.58 -24.06 12.50
CA PHE A 272 2.29 -24.05 11.08
C PHE A 272 3.55 -23.76 10.25
N ILE A 273 4.28 -22.68 10.59
CA ILE A 273 5.47 -22.29 9.84
C ILE A 273 6.64 -23.25 10.07
N THR A 274 6.79 -23.82 11.28
CA THR A 274 7.82 -24.83 11.55
C THR A 274 7.59 -26.13 10.76
N TYR A 275 6.32 -26.49 10.52
CA TYR A 275 5.94 -27.57 9.62
C TYR A 275 6.23 -27.23 8.15
N GLU A 276 5.82 -26.05 7.68
CA GLU A 276 6.02 -25.59 6.30
C GLU A 276 7.51 -25.49 5.93
N MET A 277 8.35 -25.10 6.88
CA MET A 277 9.81 -25.06 6.73
C MET A 277 10.46 -26.44 6.91
N ASN A 278 9.71 -27.44 7.38
CA ASN A 278 10.22 -28.74 7.81
C ASN A 278 11.44 -28.62 8.76
N LEU A 279 11.31 -27.77 9.79
CA LEU A 279 12.42 -27.48 10.72
C LEU A 279 12.89 -28.72 11.48
N THR A 280 12.02 -29.70 11.73
CA THR A 280 12.41 -30.97 12.36
C THR A 280 13.48 -31.69 11.55
N ALA A 281 13.31 -31.75 10.22
CA ALA A 281 14.29 -32.35 9.32
C ALA A 281 15.57 -31.50 9.23
N TYR A 282 15.45 -30.17 9.26
CA TYR A 282 16.61 -29.28 9.31
C TYR A 282 17.47 -29.52 10.55
N CYS A 283 16.87 -29.59 11.75
CA CYS A 283 17.58 -29.84 13.00
C CYS A 283 18.24 -31.22 13.06
N SER A 284 17.64 -32.23 12.42
CA SER A 284 18.15 -33.61 12.46
C SER A 284 19.19 -33.88 11.37
N ARG A 285 18.95 -33.38 10.15
CA ARG A 285 19.72 -33.67 8.93
C ARG A 285 19.77 -32.43 8.02
N PRO A 286 20.57 -31.41 8.37
CA PRO A 286 20.58 -30.14 7.65
C PRO A 286 20.98 -30.26 6.17
N ASP A 287 21.92 -31.15 5.84
CA ASP A 287 22.37 -31.34 4.45
C ASP A 287 21.29 -31.97 3.56
N GLN A 288 20.56 -32.96 4.09
CA GLN A 288 19.46 -33.61 3.37
C GLN A 288 18.30 -32.62 3.19
N TRP A 289 18.00 -31.83 4.22
CA TRP A 289 17.02 -30.76 4.15
C TRP A 289 17.40 -29.74 3.07
N LYS A 290 18.66 -29.27 3.05
CA LYS A 290 19.14 -28.30 2.06
C LYS A 290 18.92 -28.80 0.63
N ARG A 291 19.31 -30.05 0.33
CA ARG A 291 19.08 -30.68 -0.98
C ARG A 291 17.59 -30.72 -1.35
N SER A 292 16.72 -31.04 -0.40
CA SER A 292 15.27 -31.08 -0.65
C SER A 292 14.71 -29.70 -1.01
N VAL A 293 15.15 -28.65 -0.32
CA VAL A 293 14.74 -27.27 -0.57
C VAL A 293 15.28 -26.77 -1.92
N GLU A 294 16.54 -27.10 -2.25
CA GLU A 294 17.13 -26.76 -3.56
C GLU A 294 16.35 -27.38 -4.71
N ILE A 295 15.90 -28.64 -4.59
CA ILE A 295 15.06 -29.29 -5.61
C ILE A 295 13.75 -28.52 -5.80
N VAL A 296 13.09 -28.13 -4.70
CA VAL A 296 11.85 -27.35 -4.76
C VAL A 296 12.09 -25.99 -5.42
N LEU A 297 13.16 -25.29 -5.05
CA LEU A 297 13.53 -24.02 -5.67
C LEU A 297 13.81 -24.15 -7.17
N LYS A 298 14.54 -25.20 -7.60
CA LYS A 298 14.79 -25.48 -9.02
C LYS A 298 13.50 -25.75 -9.78
N LYS A 299 12.56 -26.51 -9.21
CA LYS A 299 11.24 -26.75 -9.81
C LYS A 299 10.45 -25.45 -9.99
N HIS A 300 10.42 -24.59 -8.97
CA HIS A 300 9.75 -23.29 -9.08
C HIS A 300 10.41 -22.38 -10.12
N ALA A 301 11.74 -22.33 -10.17
CA ALA A 301 12.45 -21.55 -11.18
C ALA A 301 12.12 -22.00 -12.62
N LEU A 302 12.07 -23.32 -12.86
CA LEU A 302 11.67 -23.86 -14.17
C LEU A 302 10.22 -23.50 -14.54
N LEU A 303 9.30 -23.48 -13.58
CA LEU A 303 7.91 -23.07 -13.82
C LEU A 303 7.82 -21.57 -14.15
N ASP A 304 8.54 -20.73 -13.41
CA ASP A 304 8.61 -19.28 -13.66
C ASP A 304 9.15 -18.98 -15.07
N ASP A 305 10.14 -19.74 -15.55
CA ASP A 305 10.71 -19.58 -16.89
C ASP A 305 9.70 -19.94 -18.00
N LEU A 306 8.91 -21.01 -17.81
CA LEU A 306 7.84 -21.39 -18.74
C LEU A 306 6.75 -20.31 -18.84
N ASP A 307 6.31 -19.77 -17.70
CA ASP A 307 5.30 -18.70 -17.66
C ASP A 307 5.81 -17.40 -18.32
N ALA A 308 7.11 -17.11 -18.19
CA ALA A 308 7.73 -15.96 -18.84
C ALA A 308 7.73 -16.10 -20.38
N ASP A 309 7.97 -17.30 -20.88
CA ASP A 309 8.00 -17.57 -22.32
C ASP A 309 6.60 -17.57 -22.94
N ASP A 310 5.58 -18.09 -22.24
CA ASP A 310 4.18 -17.99 -22.65
C ASP A 310 3.70 -16.53 -22.73
N ASN A 311 4.11 -15.69 -21.77
CA ASN A 311 3.78 -14.27 -21.77
C ASN A 311 4.50 -13.50 -22.90
N LYS A 312 5.73 -13.87 -23.25
CA LYS A 312 6.43 -13.31 -24.42
C LYS A 312 5.74 -13.71 -25.72
N GLN A 313 5.28 -14.95 -25.85
CA GLN A 313 4.55 -15.42 -27.03
C GLN A 313 3.20 -14.70 -27.18
N LYS A 314 2.46 -14.47 -26.08
CA LYS A 314 1.20 -13.70 -26.10
C LYS A 314 1.40 -12.23 -26.48
N LYS A 315 2.51 -11.61 -26.07
CA LYS A 315 2.86 -10.24 -26.48
C LYS A 315 3.21 -10.16 -27.97
N LYS A 316 3.96 -11.13 -28.51
CA LYS A 316 4.29 -11.20 -29.95
C LYS A 316 3.07 -11.41 -30.85
N LYS A 317 2.01 -12.05 -30.35
CA LYS A 317 0.74 -12.24 -31.10
C LYS A 317 -0.20 -11.02 -31.07
N LYS A 318 0.11 -9.98 -30.29
CA LYS A 318 -0.70 -8.75 -30.14
C LYS A 318 -0.09 -7.52 -30.83
N THR A 319 1.10 -7.66 -31.39
CA THR A 319 1.76 -6.72 -32.32
C THR A 319 1.61 -7.25 -33.73
#